data_AF-A0A396JAW4-F1
#
_entry.id   AF-A0A396JAW4-F1
#
_cell.length_a   1.000
_cell.length_b   1.000
_cell.length_c   1.000
_cell.angle_alpha   90.00
_cell.angle_beta   90.00
_cell.angle_gamma   90.00
#
_symmetry.space_group_name_H-M   'P 1'
#
loop_
_entity.id
_entity.type
_entity.pdbx_description
1 polymer ?
#
loop_
_entity_poly.entity_id
_entity_poly.type
_entity_poly.pdbx_seq_one_letter_code
_entity_poly.pdbx_strand_id
1 'polypeptide(L)'
;MQRASDLPAVSIFIANKIIDRARSAMNELCKIGIAENNVWHQHREHRYEILDDFEYLKQFGCVDATLLEIVKLVEVGELQTLPSFDLCRNQNSMYTMEVFEQGLQIEASRDKALIKISPTKLVELLMDVNQWSTAFYNIVSGARILGSIEGSYDEKMHVMSAEFHLPSPVIPTRKCVFARYSKQFTHNIWAVVDVSLEDILQSPSNNFHKRPSGCLIEGMPDGNSKVIWLEHVEADYSKLSDLFRPLVTSALAFGATRWLTSIVRYIEWSETLKAPKLIADAGGMFIFLLQNFLKTFLDNLKVEEYLR
;
A
#
# COMPACT_ATOMS: atom_id res chain seq x y z
N MET A 1 22.48 11.64 31.95
CA MET A 1 22.07 12.96 31.43
C MET A 1 22.44 13.03 29.95
N GLN A 2 21.47 12.84 29.03
CA GLN A 2 21.68 13.12 27.61
C GLN A 2 21.80 14.65 27.43
N ARG A 3 22.83 15.11 26.70
CA ARG A 3 23.07 16.53 26.48
C ARG A 3 21.97 17.11 25.59
N ALA A 4 21.41 18.25 25.99
CA ALA A 4 20.38 18.97 25.24
C ALA A 4 20.81 19.40 23.82
N SER A 5 22.12 19.35 23.50
CA SER A 5 22.68 19.61 22.17
C SER A 5 22.41 18.50 21.15
N ASP A 6 22.08 17.28 21.59
CA ASP A 6 22.04 16.10 20.73
C ASP A 6 20.63 15.84 20.15
N LEU A 7 19.59 16.42 20.79
CA LEU A 7 18.18 16.29 20.37
C LEU A 7 17.88 16.86 18.97
N PRO A 8 18.37 18.06 18.57
CA PRO A 8 18.09 18.60 17.25
C PRO A 8 18.78 17.81 16.13
N ALA A 9 20.01 17.35 16.36
CA ALA A 9 20.78 16.57 15.39
C ALA A 9 20.16 15.19 15.16
N VAL A 10 19.70 14.52 16.23
CA VAL A 10 18.97 13.24 16.14
C VAL A 10 17.63 13.42 15.39
N SER A 11 16.92 14.51 15.64
CA SER A 11 15.65 14.82 14.94
C SER A 11 15.84 15.04 13.44
N ILE A 12 16.86 15.81 13.04
CA ILE A 12 17.18 16.06 11.62
C ILE A 12 17.62 14.77 10.93
N PHE A 13 18.42 13.94 11.60
CA PHE A 13 18.86 12.66 11.05
C PHE A 13 17.69 11.70 10.80
N ILE A 14 16.74 11.61 11.73
CA ILE A 14 15.52 10.81 11.56
C ILE A 14 14.67 11.37 10.41
N ALA A 15 14.50 12.69 10.32
CA ALA A 15 13.77 13.32 9.23
C ALA A 15 14.37 12.99 7.86
N ASN A 16 15.69 13.07 7.72
CA ASN A 16 16.38 12.71 6.48
C ASN A 16 16.17 11.24 6.11
N LYS A 17 16.27 10.32 7.08
CA LYS A 17 15.97 8.89 6.85
C LYS A 17 14.55 8.65 6.35
N ILE A 18 13.56 9.33 6.92
CA ILE A 18 12.15 9.24 6.47
C ILE A 18 12.03 9.74 5.03
N ILE A 19 12.66 10.87 4.71
CA ILE A 19 12.64 11.46 3.37
C ILE A 19 13.27 10.50 2.36
N ASP A 20 14.44 9.96 2.67
CA ASP A 20 15.16 9.02 1.79
C ASP A 20 14.36 7.73 1.59
N ARG A 21 13.73 7.19 2.65
CA ARG A 21 12.86 6.01 2.57
C ARG A 21 11.66 6.26 1.65
N ALA A 22 10.97 7.38 1.81
CA ALA A 22 9.82 7.73 0.98
C ALA A 22 10.19 7.97 -0.49
N ARG A 23 11.34 8.62 -0.76
CA ARG A 23 11.84 8.81 -2.13
C ARG A 23 12.27 7.50 -2.78
N SER A 24 12.93 6.61 -2.04
CA SER A 24 13.27 5.27 -2.51
C SER A 24 12.00 4.46 -2.83
N ALA A 25 11.02 4.49 -1.94
CA ALA A 25 9.72 3.85 -2.13
C ALA A 25 9.00 4.39 -3.38
N MET A 26 9.04 5.70 -3.62
CA MET A 26 8.46 6.31 -4.83
C MET A 26 9.09 5.74 -6.11
N ASN A 27 10.42 5.62 -6.14
CA ASN A 27 11.14 5.06 -7.28
C ASN A 27 10.77 3.59 -7.51
N GLU A 28 10.68 2.81 -6.43
CA GLU A 28 10.27 1.41 -6.48
C GLU A 28 8.83 1.26 -6.99
N LEU A 29 7.88 1.98 -6.39
CA LEU A 29 6.47 2.00 -6.79
C LEU A 29 6.32 2.30 -8.30
N CYS A 30 7.03 3.30 -8.80
CA CYS A 30 7.00 3.67 -10.22
C CYS A 30 7.52 2.53 -11.11
N LYS A 31 8.66 1.92 -10.74
CA LYS A 31 9.25 0.81 -11.51
C LYS A 31 8.31 -0.40 -11.55
N ILE A 32 7.80 -0.85 -10.41
CA ILE A 32 6.93 -2.03 -10.35
C ILE A 32 5.54 -1.76 -10.94
N GLY A 33 5.04 -0.53 -10.82
CA GLY A 33 3.70 -0.18 -11.30
C GLY A 33 3.57 -0.21 -12.81
N ILE A 34 4.61 0.20 -13.53
CA ILE A 34 4.64 0.19 -15.00
C ILE A 34 5.26 -1.09 -15.58
N ALA A 35 5.85 -1.96 -14.75
CA ALA A 35 6.45 -3.19 -15.23
C ALA A 35 5.42 -4.07 -15.97
N GLU A 36 5.79 -4.51 -17.18
CA GLU A 36 5.00 -5.40 -18.01
C GLU A 36 5.68 -6.78 -18.09
N ASN A 37 4.86 -7.84 -17.97
CA ASN A 37 5.24 -9.26 -18.05
C ASN A 37 6.31 -9.74 -17.01
N ASN A 38 6.23 -11.03 -16.66
CA ASN A 38 7.08 -11.76 -15.70
C ASN A 38 6.99 -11.36 -14.22
N VAL A 39 6.85 -10.08 -13.89
CA VAL A 39 6.74 -9.60 -12.49
C VAL A 39 5.30 -9.66 -11.97
N TRP A 40 4.32 -9.62 -12.86
CA TRP A 40 2.90 -9.61 -12.53
C TRP A 40 2.18 -10.77 -13.22
N HIS A 41 1.42 -11.53 -12.44
CA HIS A 41 0.57 -12.62 -12.92
C HIS A 41 -0.90 -12.25 -12.75
N GLN A 42 -1.68 -12.38 -13.80
CA GLN A 42 -3.11 -12.16 -13.71
C GLN A 42 -3.76 -13.21 -12.80
N HIS A 43 -4.64 -12.78 -11.89
CA HIS A 43 -5.41 -13.70 -11.07
C HIS A 43 -6.35 -14.54 -11.96
N ARG A 44 -6.52 -15.83 -11.65
CA ARG A 44 -7.26 -16.78 -12.52
C ARG A 44 -8.71 -16.37 -12.78
N GLU A 45 -9.36 -15.80 -11.77
CA GLU A 45 -10.79 -15.49 -11.79
C GLU A 45 -11.08 -13.98 -11.82
N HIS A 46 -10.07 -13.16 -11.56
CA HIS A 46 -10.24 -11.74 -11.33
C HIS A 46 -9.27 -10.93 -12.20
N ARG A 47 -9.63 -9.67 -12.43
CA ARG A 47 -8.94 -8.74 -13.33
C ARG A 47 -7.68 -8.11 -12.73
N TYR A 48 -7.45 -8.25 -11.43
CA TYR A 48 -6.23 -7.77 -10.77
C TYR A 48 -5.08 -8.75 -10.99
N GLU A 49 -3.88 -8.26 -10.74
CA GLU A 49 -2.62 -8.98 -10.88
C GLU A 49 -1.99 -9.19 -9.50
N ILE A 50 -1.30 -10.31 -9.33
CA ILE A 50 -0.51 -10.65 -8.15
C ILE A 50 0.98 -10.59 -8.52
N LEU A 51 1.79 -10.07 -7.61
CA LEU A 51 3.23 -9.97 -7.81
C LEU A 51 3.88 -11.36 -7.75
N ASP A 52 4.86 -11.59 -8.62
CA ASP A 52 5.77 -12.70 -8.50
C ASP A 52 6.91 -12.33 -7.52
N ASP A 53 6.89 -12.95 -6.34
CA ASP A 53 7.88 -12.67 -5.30
C ASP A 53 9.31 -12.95 -5.78
N PHE A 54 9.52 -13.96 -6.63
CA PHE A 54 10.86 -14.31 -7.12
C PHE A 54 11.39 -13.27 -8.09
N GLU A 55 10.60 -12.86 -9.09
CA GLU A 55 11.01 -11.81 -10.03
C GLU A 55 11.12 -10.44 -9.35
N TYR A 56 10.28 -10.15 -8.34
CA TYR A 56 10.45 -8.97 -7.51
C TYR A 56 11.78 -8.99 -6.76
N LEU A 57 12.10 -10.09 -6.07
CA LEU A 57 13.35 -10.23 -5.31
C LEU A 57 14.59 -10.18 -6.21
N LYS A 58 14.50 -10.64 -7.46
CA LYS A 58 15.59 -10.50 -8.43
C LYS A 58 15.92 -9.04 -8.76
N GLN A 59 14.94 -8.14 -8.71
CA GLN A 59 15.10 -6.73 -9.05
C GLN A 59 15.35 -5.83 -7.83
N PHE A 60 14.72 -6.15 -6.70
CA PHE A 60 14.70 -5.31 -5.49
C PHE A 60 15.26 -6.02 -4.25
N GLY A 61 15.59 -7.31 -4.35
CA GLY A 61 16.23 -8.04 -3.28
C GLY A 61 17.62 -7.48 -2.99
N CYS A 62 17.95 -7.42 -1.71
CA CYS A 62 19.29 -7.06 -1.27
C CYS A 62 20.25 -8.20 -1.64
N VAL A 63 21.35 -7.88 -2.32
CA VAL A 63 22.46 -8.82 -2.46
C VAL A 63 23.17 -8.83 -1.11
N ASP A 64 22.99 -9.90 -0.33
CA ASP A 64 23.68 -10.06 0.95
C ASP A 64 25.19 -9.94 0.76
N ALA A 65 25.89 -9.35 1.72
CA ALA A 65 27.35 -9.24 1.74
C ALA A 65 28.00 -10.62 1.55
N THR A 66 27.40 -11.67 2.12
CA THR A 66 27.84 -13.06 1.93
C THR A 66 27.66 -13.53 0.48
N LEU A 67 26.56 -13.15 -0.19
CA LEU A 67 26.36 -13.50 -1.60
C LEU A 67 27.35 -12.74 -2.51
N LEU A 68 27.63 -11.47 -2.19
CA LEU A 68 28.67 -10.66 -2.85
C LEU A 68 30.07 -11.25 -2.69
N GLU A 69 30.39 -11.81 -1.52
CA GLU A 69 31.65 -12.52 -1.27
C GLU A 69 31.73 -13.83 -2.06
N ILE A 70 30.64 -14.59 -2.15
CA ILE A 70 30.57 -15.82 -2.97
C ILE A 70 30.75 -15.50 -4.47
N VAL A 71 30.10 -14.46 -4.98
CA VAL A 71 30.26 -14.02 -6.38
C VAL A 71 31.71 -13.62 -6.66
N LYS A 72 32.35 -12.88 -5.75
CA LYS A 72 33.79 -12.54 -5.86
C LYS A 72 34.69 -13.78 -5.83
N LEU A 73 34.38 -14.79 -5.01
CA LEU A 73 35.11 -16.05 -4.94
C LEU A 73 35.01 -16.83 -6.26
N VAL A 74 33.83 -16.85 -6.90
CA VAL A 74 33.60 -17.52 -8.19
C VAL A 74 34.26 -16.76 -9.35
N GLU A 75 34.30 -15.42 -9.30
CA GLU A 75 34.89 -14.58 -10.35
C GLU A 75 36.42 -14.51 -10.30
N VAL A 76 37.02 -14.51 -9.10
CA VAL A 76 38.47 -14.29 -8.91
C VAL A 76 39.26 -15.59 -8.68
N GLY A 77 38.59 -16.68 -8.30
CA GLY A 77 39.17 -18.04 -8.28
C GLY A 77 40.22 -18.29 -7.18
N GLU A 78 40.44 -17.38 -6.24
CA GLU A 78 41.37 -17.56 -5.13
C GLU A 78 40.67 -17.80 -3.78
N LEU A 79 41.05 -18.91 -3.15
CA LEU A 79 40.59 -19.35 -1.84
C LEU A 79 41.53 -18.79 -0.76
N GLN A 80 41.52 -17.47 -0.55
CA GLN A 80 42.25 -16.91 0.60
C GLN A 80 41.47 -17.24 1.87
N THR A 81 42.15 -17.93 2.80
CA THR A 81 41.62 -18.61 3.98
C THR A 81 40.33 -18.02 4.51
N LEU A 82 39.23 -18.75 4.32
CA LEU A 82 37.99 -18.49 5.04
C LEU A 82 38.33 -18.39 6.54
N PRO A 83 37.85 -17.36 7.27
CA PRO A 83 37.99 -17.34 8.71
C PRO A 83 37.44 -18.66 9.28
N SER A 84 38.14 -19.24 10.25
CA SER A 84 37.69 -20.46 10.93
C SER A 84 36.21 -20.32 11.29
N PHE A 85 35.45 -21.39 11.02
CA PHE A 85 34.05 -21.55 11.39
C PHE A 85 33.76 -21.26 12.88
N ASP A 86 34.80 -21.13 13.71
CA ASP A 86 34.70 -20.82 15.13
C ASP A 86 34.37 -19.35 15.46
N LEU A 87 34.48 -18.40 14.51
CA LEU A 87 33.94 -17.04 14.73
C LEU A 87 32.40 -17.00 14.68
N CYS A 88 31.76 -18.02 14.12
CA CYS A 88 30.31 -18.17 14.05
C CYS A 88 29.68 -18.74 15.33
N ARG A 89 30.47 -19.13 16.34
CA ARG A 89 29.92 -19.71 17.58
C ARG A 89 29.58 -18.68 18.66
N ASN A 90 30.08 -17.45 18.53
CA ASN A 90 29.77 -16.33 19.44
C ASN A 90 29.09 -15.13 18.75
N GLN A 91 28.65 -15.33 17.52
CA GLN A 91 27.66 -14.50 16.84
C GLN A 91 26.68 -15.50 16.26
N ASN A 92 25.47 -15.60 16.81
CA ASN A 92 24.45 -16.59 16.44
C ASN A 92 24.37 -16.77 14.91
N SER A 93 25.10 -17.76 14.39
CA SER A 93 25.08 -18.15 13.00
C SER A 93 24.20 -19.40 12.92
N MET A 94 22.95 -19.12 12.60
CA MET A 94 22.02 -20.05 12.00
C MET A 94 21.10 -19.14 11.21
N TYR A 95 21.21 -19.18 9.88
CA TYR A 95 20.36 -18.48 8.91
C TYR A 95 19.19 -17.72 9.54
N THR A 96 19.39 -16.45 9.85
CA THR A 96 18.32 -15.49 9.64
C THR A 96 18.53 -15.09 8.18
N MET A 97 17.83 -15.68 7.18
CA MET A 97 16.53 -15.11 6.77
C MET A 97 16.37 -13.81 7.54
N GLU A 98 16.61 -12.64 6.91
CA GLU A 98 16.10 -11.37 7.45
C GLU A 98 14.87 -11.72 8.25
N VAL A 99 14.86 -11.42 9.54
CA VAL A 99 13.76 -11.81 10.43
C VAL A 99 12.48 -11.28 9.76
N PHE A 100 11.88 -12.09 8.88
CA PHE A 100 10.48 -12.40 8.89
C PHE A 100 10.31 -12.67 10.36
N GLU A 101 9.80 -11.67 11.07
CA GLU A 101 9.18 -11.96 12.35
C GLU A 101 8.35 -13.21 12.08
N GLN A 102 8.76 -14.32 12.69
CA GLN A 102 8.41 -15.67 12.23
C GLN A 102 6.89 -15.72 12.01
N GLY A 103 6.42 -15.63 10.75
CA GLY A 103 4.99 -15.51 10.43
C GLY A 103 4.55 -14.39 9.47
N LEU A 104 5.37 -13.38 9.16
CA LEU A 104 5.00 -12.35 8.17
C LEU A 104 4.95 -12.94 6.76
N GLN A 105 3.84 -12.70 6.05
CA GLN A 105 3.65 -13.09 4.66
C GLN A 105 3.53 -11.84 3.79
N ILE A 106 4.20 -11.86 2.64
CA ILE A 106 4.11 -10.80 1.64
C ILE A 106 2.79 -10.95 0.88
N GLU A 107 2.07 -9.84 0.74
CA GLU A 107 0.92 -9.70 -0.14
C GLU A 107 1.20 -8.56 -1.11
N ALA A 108 1.10 -8.82 -2.40
CA ALA A 108 1.28 -7.78 -3.40
C ALA A 108 0.29 -7.93 -4.56
N SER A 109 -0.48 -6.89 -4.79
CA SER A 109 -1.52 -6.86 -5.81
C SER A 109 -1.56 -5.54 -6.57
N ARG A 110 -1.96 -5.61 -7.84
CA ARG A 110 -2.11 -4.47 -8.74
C ARG A 110 -3.47 -4.48 -9.42
N ASP A 111 -4.15 -3.35 -9.47
CA ASP A 111 -5.36 -3.19 -10.28
C ASP A 111 -5.38 -1.83 -10.99
N LYS A 112 -6.19 -1.71 -12.04
CA LYS A 112 -6.22 -0.56 -12.95
C LYS A 112 -7.65 -0.13 -13.26
N ALA A 113 -7.89 1.18 -13.22
CA ALA A 113 -9.21 1.75 -13.51
C ALA A 113 -9.10 3.18 -14.06
N LEU A 114 -10.13 3.59 -14.81
CA LEU A 114 -10.38 4.98 -15.14
C LEU A 114 -11.32 5.56 -14.08
N ILE A 115 -11.01 6.74 -13.57
CA ILE A 115 -11.77 7.44 -12.52
C ILE A 115 -12.13 8.83 -13.04
N LYS A 116 -13.39 9.23 -12.88
CA LYS A 116 -13.94 10.51 -13.34
C LYS A 116 -13.54 11.70 -12.46
N ILE A 117 -12.23 11.92 -12.35
CA ILE A 117 -11.63 12.98 -11.54
C ILE A 117 -10.31 13.37 -12.18
N SER A 118 -9.94 14.66 -12.13
CA SER A 118 -8.64 15.11 -12.62
C SER A 118 -7.50 14.62 -11.71
N PRO A 119 -6.28 14.41 -12.23
CA PRO A 119 -5.15 13.92 -11.44
C PRO A 119 -4.88 14.76 -10.19
N THR A 120 -4.89 16.09 -10.33
CA THR A 120 -4.65 17.01 -9.22
C THR A 120 -5.69 16.87 -8.11
N LYS A 121 -6.98 16.79 -8.45
CA LYS A 121 -8.06 16.63 -7.47
C LYS A 121 -8.01 15.26 -6.78
N LEU A 122 -7.58 14.22 -7.51
CA LEU A 122 -7.37 12.90 -6.92
C LEU A 122 -6.21 12.92 -5.92
N VAL A 123 -5.09 13.55 -6.26
CA VAL A 123 -3.95 13.71 -5.32
C VAL A 123 -4.37 14.53 -4.10
N GLU A 124 -5.10 15.63 -4.29
CA GLU A 124 -5.66 16.43 -3.19
C GLU A 124 -6.50 15.57 -2.23
N LEU A 125 -7.41 14.75 -2.77
CA LEU A 125 -8.24 13.83 -1.99
C LEU A 125 -7.39 12.81 -1.22
N LEU A 126 -6.37 12.23 -1.87
CA LEU A 126 -5.51 11.21 -1.25
C LEU A 126 -4.59 11.79 -0.16
N MET A 127 -4.16 13.04 -0.32
CA MET A 127 -3.25 13.71 0.62
C MET A 127 -3.99 14.39 1.78
N ASP A 128 -5.29 14.66 1.66
CA ASP A 128 -6.13 15.14 2.75
C ASP A 128 -6.65 13.97 3.59
N VAL A 129 -6.24 13.90 4.86
CA VAL A 129 -6.58 12.79 5.76
C VAL A 129 -8.10 12.60 5.95
N ASN A 130 -8.89 13.68 5.93
CA ASN A 130 -10.33 13.61 6.14
C ASN A 130 -11.03 13.13 4.86
N GLN A 131 -10.64 13.66 3.70
CA GLN A 131 -11.19 13.25 2.42
C GLN A 131 -10.80 11.80 2.09
N TRP A 132 -9.55 11.43 2.32
CA TRP A 132 -9.06 10.06 2.20
C TRP A 132 -9.86 9.12 3.11
N SER A 133 -9.98 9.42 4.40
CA SER A 133 -10.74 8.56 5.33
C SER A 133 -12.21 8.44 4.92
N THR A 134 -12.81 9.49 4.37
CA THR A 134 -14.19 9.47 3.88
C THR A 134 -14.33 8.61 2.63
N ALA A 135 -13.41 8.75 1.67
CA ALA A 135 -13.44 8.00 0.41
C ALA A 135 -13.18 6.50 0.63
N PHE A 136 -12.41 6.15 1.67
CA PHE A 136 -12.04 4.78 2.02
C PHE A 136 -12.64 4.33 3.35
N TYR A 137 -13.81 4.84 3.76
CA TYR A 137 -14.43 4.53 5.06
C TYR A 137 -14.61 3.01 5.31
N ASN A 138 -14.80 2.27 4.23
CA ASN A 138 -14.97 0.82 4.26
C ASN A 138 -13.65 0.08 4.46
N ILE A 139 -12.48 0.72 4.36
CA ILE A 139 -11.13 0.16 4.55
C ILE A 139 -10.42 0.80 5.75
N VAL A 140 -10.47 2.13 5.87
CA VAL A 140 -9.79 2.93 6.88
C VAL A 140 -10.73 3.16 8.06
N SER A 141 -10.44 2.56 9.22
CA SER A 141 -11.23 2.75 10.45
C SER A 141 -10.74 3.92 11.29
N GLY A 142 -9.50 4.35 11.11
CA GLY A 142 -8.92 5.49 11.81
C GLY A 142 -7.64 5.95 11.14
N ALA A 143 -7.42 7.27 11.13
CA ALA A 143 -6.25 7.88 10.53
C ALA A 143 -5.89 9.20 11.23
N ARG A 144 -4.59 9.47 11.35
CA ARG A 144 -4.08 10.76 11.85
C ARG A 144 -2.75 11.12 11.21
N ILE A 145 -2.52 12.41 11.01
CA ILE A 145 -1.22 12.97 10.63
C ILE A 145 -0.41 13.19 11.92
N LEU A 146 0.79 12.61 11.97
CA LEU A 146 1.76 12.78 13.07
C LEU A 146 2.77 13.89 12.79
N GLY A 147 3.06 14.14 11.52
CA GLY A 147 4.00 15.16 11.07
C GLY A 147 3.85 15.42 9.58
N SER A 148 4.25 16.60 9.11
CA SER A 148 4.12 16.99 7.70
C SER A 148 5.30 17.85 7.27
N ILE A 149 5.69 17.69 6.01
CA ILE A 149 6.51 18.66 5.30
C ILE A 149 5.54 19.52 4.50
N GLU A 150 5.43 20.80 4.86
CA GLU A 150 4.54 21.74 4.18
C GLU A 150 5.05 22.07 2.78
N GLY A 151 4.12 22.33 1.86
CA GLY A 151 4.44 22.64 0.48
C GLY A 151 3.25 22.40 -0.45
N SER A 152 3.50 22.62 -1.75
CA SER A 152 2.61 22.16 -2.82
C SER A 152 2.44 20.64 -2.75
N TYR A 153 1.44 20.07 -3.41
CA TYR A 153 1.31 18.61 -3.48
C TYR A 153 2.46 17.93 -4.24
N ASP A 154 3.24 18.66 -5.04
CA ASP A 154 4.49 18.13 -5.56
C ASP A 154 5.55 18.09 -4.46
N GLU A 155 6.09 16.89 -4.25
CA GLU A 155 7.01 16.53 -3.18
C GLU A 155 6.48 16.72 -1.74
N LYS A 156 5.15 16.70 -1.55
CA LYS A 156 4.53 16.75 -0.23
C LYS A 156 4.66 15.44 0.52
N MET A 157 4.90 15.51 1.83
CA MET A 157 5.03 14.34 2.68
C MET A 157 4.26 14.48 3.98
N HIS A 158 3.59 13.39 4.37
CA HIS A 158 2.97 13.21 5.68
C HIS A 158 3.56 11.98 6.36
N VAL A 159 3.85 12.09 7.65
CA VAL A 159 3.98 10.93 8.53
C VAL A 159 2.60 10.66 9.10
N MET A 160 2.04 9.48 8.85
CA MET A 160 0.66 9.12 9.20
C MET A 160 0.63 7.88 10.08
N SER A 161 -0.39 7.79 10.92
CA SER A 161 -0.79 6.53 11.57
C SER A 161 -2.19 6.19 11.10
N ALA A 162 -2.40 4.95 10.66
CA ALA A 162 -3.72 4.48 10.24
C ALA A 162 -4.03 3.06 10.70
N GLU A 163 -5.32 2.77 10.75
CA GLU A 163 -5.89 1.47 11.04
C GLU A 163 -6.77 1.03 9.87
N PHE A 164 -6.52 -0.17 9.35
CA PHE A 164 -7.23 -0.76 8.22
C PHE A 164 -8.03 -1.97 8.66
N HIS A 165 -9.33 -1.96 8.38
CA HIS A 165 -10.25 -3.03 8.73
C HIS A 165 -10.80 -3.71 7.48
N LEU A 166 -11.18 -4.96 7.65
CA LEU A 166 -12.24 -5.57 6.88
C LEU A 166 -13.47 -5.56 7.79
N PRO A 167 -14.69 -5.23 7.32
CA PRO A 167 -15.92 -5.29 8.12
C PRO A 167 -16.30 -6.75 8.43
N SER A 168 -15.45 -7.42 9.21
CA SER A 168 -15.56 -8.79 9.67
C SER A 168 -15.05 -8.83 11.12
N PRO A 169 -15.83 -9.36 12.08
CA PRO A 169 -15.48 -9.34 13.49
C PRO A 169 -14.30 -10.27 13.85
N VAL A 170 -13.88 -11.12 12.93
CA VAL A 170 -12.88 -12.18 13.13
C VAL A 170 -11.56 -11.91 12.42
N ILE A 171 -11.50 -10.89 11.55
CA ILE A 171 -10.26 -10.48 10.89
C ILE A 171 -9.69 -9.29 11.65
N PRO A 172 -8.47 -9.40 12.21
CA PRO A 172 -7.89 -8.33 13.00
C PRO A 172 -7.60 -7.09 12.13
N THR A 173 -7.79 -5.92 12.73
CA THR A 173 -7.40 -4.63 12.12
C THR A 173 -5.88 -4.57 11.98
N ARG A 174 -5.42 -4.08 10.82
CA ARG A 174 -4.01 -3.83 10.53
C ARG A 174 -3.66 -2.40 10.91
N LYS A 175 -2.62 -2.19 11.70
CA LYS A 175 -2.19 -0.85 12.13
C LYS A 175 -0.77 -0.59 11.68
N CYS A 176 -0.49 0.58 11.12
CA CYS A 176 0.87 0.98 10.81
C CYS A 176 1.09 2.49 10.94
N VAL A 177 2.36 2.86 11.03
CA VAL A 177 2.87 4.22 10.90
C VAL A 177 3.71 4.29 9.62
N PHE A 178 3.33 5.16 8.70
CA PHE A 178 3.93 5.22 7.36
C PHE A 178 4.17 6.65 6.91
N ALA A 179 5.13 6.84 6.01
CA ALA A 179 5.27 8.05 5.21
C ALA A 179 4.34 7.95 4.00
N ARG A 180 3.47 8.93 3.80
CA ARG A 180 2.77 9.19 2.56
C ARG A 180 3.46 10.31 1.80
N TYR A 181 3.89 10.06 0.58
CA TYR A 181 4.63 11.01 -0.24
C TYR A 181 4.03 11.13 -1.63
N SER A 182 3.74 12.37 -2.07
CA SER A 182 3.24 12.66 -3.41
C SER A 182 4.30 13.34 -4.26
N LYS A 183 4.33 13.00 -5.54
CA LYS A 183 5.25 13.58 -6.51
C LYS A 183 4.60 13.75 -7.88
N GLN A 184 4.86 14.90 -8.50
CA GLN A 184 4.53 15.15 -9.89
C GLN A 184 5.76 14.86 -10.77
N PHE A 185 5.60 14.03 -11.80
CA PHE A 185 6.68 13.74 -12.74
C PHE A 185 6.59 14.60 -13.99
N THR A 186 5.36 14.82 -14.46
CA THR A 186 5.03 15.71 -15.57
C THR A 186 3.69 16.39 -15.25
N HIS A 187 3.25 17.34 -16.07
CA HIS A 187 2.00 18.07 -15.81
C HIS A 187 0.79 17.16 -15.53
N ASN A 188 0.73 15.97 -16.17
CA ASN A 188 -0.40 15.04 -16.05
C ASN A 188 -0.07 13.72 -15.34
N ILE A 189 1.18 13.49 -14.91
CA ILE A 189 1.56 12.23 -14.27
C ILE A 189 1.96 12.49 -12.82
N TRP A 190 1.23 11.84 -11.93
CA TRP A 190 1.41 11.89 -10.49
C TRP A 190 1.60 10.50 -9.91
N ALA A 191 2.23 10.45 -8.74
CA ALA A 191 2.19 9.27 -7.90
C ALA A 191 2.03 9.67 -6.43
N VAL A 192 1.39 8.77 -5.68
CA VAL A 192 1.31 8.82 -4.22
C VAL A 192 1.80 7.48 -3.72
N VAL A 193 2.77 7.49 -2.80
CA VAL A 193 3.34 6.28 -2.20
C VAL A 193 3.22 6.34 -0.68
N ASP A 194 2.89 5.19 -0.10
CA ASP A 194 2.87 4.89 1.32
C ASP A 194 3.97 3.85 1.60
N VAL A 195 4.80 4.10 2.62
CA VAL A 195 5.83 3.15 3.08
C VAL A 195 5.99 3.21 4.59
N SER A 196 6.06 2.03 5.22
CA SER A 196 6.21 1.88 6.66
C SER A 196 7.48 2.53 7.23
N LEU A 197 7.37 3.01 8.47
CA LEU A 197 8.43 3.71 9.21
C LEU A 197 8.72 3.08 10.58
N GLU A 198 8.12 1.93 10.91
CA GLU A 198 8.25 1.31 12.24
C GLU A 198 9.72 1.05 12.63
N ASP A 199 10.55 0.66 11.66
CA ASP A 199 11.99 0.42 11.82
C ASP A 199 12.78 1.71 12.11
N ILE A 200 12.42 2.82 11.47
CA ILE A 200 13.06 4.13 11.64
C ILE A 200 12.64 4.77 12.97
N LEU A 201 11.36 4.65 13.33
CA LEU A 201 10.76 5.29 14.51
C LEU A 201 10.87 4.43 15.77
N GLN A 202 11.43 3.22 15.68
CA GLN A 202 11.53 2.25 16.78
C GLN A 202 10.18 2.03 17.46
N SER A 203 9.12 1.99 16.65
CA SER A 203 7.78 1.65 17.14
C SER A 203 7.80 0.19 17.59
N PRO A 204 7.06 -0.20 18.65
CA PRO A 204 6.89 -1.62 18.97
C PRO A 204 6.49 -2.37 17.70
N SER A 205 7.07 -3.56 17.50
CA SER A 205 6.84 -4.31 16.27
C SER A 205 5.35 -4.50 16.03
N ASN A 206 4.91 -4.01 14.87
CA ASN A 206 3.56 -4.21 14.41
C ASN A 206 3.59 -5.43 13.50
N ASN A 207 2.61 -6.31 13.68
CA ASN A 207 2.34 -7.48 12.84
C ASN A 207 1.94 -7.12 11.39
N PHE A 208 2.24 -5.91 10.93
CA PHE A 208 1.86 -5.37 9.64
C PHE A 208 2.80 -4.23 9.23
N HIS A 209 3.39 -4.34 8.03
CA HIS A 209 4.23 -3.31 7.43
C HIS A 209 3.78 -3.01 6.00
N LYS A 210 3.73 -1.73 5.65
CA LYS A 210 3.56 -1.30 4.26
C LYS A 210 4.91 -1.30 3.55
N ARG A 211 5.07 -2.18 2.57
CA ARG A 211 6.05 -2.01 1.49
C ARG A 211 5.53 -0.91 0.54
N PRO A 212 6.32 -0.42 -0.43
CA PRO A 212 5.89 0.66 -1.30
C PRO A 212 4.54 0.38 -1.96
N SER A 213 3.51 1.04 -1.45
CA SER A 213 2.09 0.87 -1.81
C SER A 213 1.53 2.23 -2.21
N GLY A 214 0.49 2.27 -3.04
CA GLY A 214 -0.13 3.53 -3.43
C GLY A 214 -0.58 3.49 -4.88
N CYS A 215 -0.46 4.60 -5.59
CA CYS A 215 -0.98 4.67 -6.96
C CYS A 215 -0.16 5.56 -7.89
N LEU A 216 -0.13 5.14 -9.16
CA LEU A 216 0.27 5.95 -10.30
C LEU A 216 -0.98 6.52 -10.95
N ILE A 217 -0.95 7.81 -11.26
CA ILE A 217 -2.10 8.57 -11.76
C ILE A 217 -1.67 9.27 -13.06
N GLU A 218 -2.31 8.90 -14.15
CA GLU A 218 -2.09 9.45 -15.49
C GLU A 218 -3.34 10.24 -15.93
N GLY A 219 -3.17 11.52 -16.23
CA GLY A 219 -4.24 12.37 -16.75
C GLY A 219 -4.58 12.04 -18.19
N MET A 220 -5.87 11.79 -18.44
CA MET A 220 -6.42 11.48 -19.75
C MET A 220 -6.90 12.75 -20.48
N PRO A 221 -6.98 12.75 -21.83
CA PRO A 221 -7.40 13.93 -22.60
C PRO A 221 -8.81 14.45 -22.28
N ASP A 222 -9.68 13.59 -21.75
CA ASP A 222 -11.05 13.92 -21.32
C ASP A 222 -11.12 14.55 -19.92
N GLY A 223 -9.96 14.78 -19.27
CA GLY A 223 -9.86 15.34 -17.93
C GLY A 223 -10.00 14.31 -16.80
N ASN A 224 -10.18 13.02 -17.12
CA ASN A 224 -10.25 11.93 -16.17
C ASN A 224 -8.85 11.40 -15.81
N SER A 225 -8.79 10.48 -14.85
CA SER A 225 -7.54 9.86 -14.42
C SER A 225 -7.55 8.37 -14.72
N LYS A 226 -6.50 7.89 -15.38
CA LYS A 226 -6.16 6.46 -15.41
C LYS A 226 -5.26 6.17 -14.22
N VAL A 227 -5.68 5.23 -13.40
CA VAL A 227 -5.02 4.90 -12.14
C VAL A 227 -4.54 3.46 -12.17
N ILE A 228 -3.29 3.27 -11.77
CA ILE A 228 -2.72 1.96 -11.42
C ILE A 228 -2.55 1.98 -9.91
N TRP A 229 -3.29 1.14 -9.19
CA TRP A 229 -3.17 0.99 -7.75
C TRP A 229 -2.33 -0.23 -7.42
N LEU A 230 -1.41 -0.09 -6.48
CA LEU A 230 -0.53 -1.12 -5.96
C LEU A 230 -0.71 -1.21 -4.45
N GLU A 231 -1.01 -2.40 -3.95
CA GLU A 231 -0.93 -2.66 -2.52
C GLU A 231 0.09 -3.75 -2.31
N HIS A 232 1.18 -3.41 -1.61
CA HIS A 232 2.31 -4.28 -1.30
C HIS A 232 2.61 -4.20 0.20
N VAL A 233 2.38 -5.28 0.92
CA VAL A 233 2.45 -5.29 2.39
C VAL A 233 3.05 -6.59 2.89
N GLU A 234 3.49 -6.54 4.15
CA GLU A 234 3.83 -7.71 4.94
C GLU A 234 2.86 -7.78 6.12
N ALA A 235 2.27 -8.95 6.36
CA ALA A 235 1.29 -9.12 7.42
C ALA A 235 1.47 -10.47 8.13
N ASP A 236 1.31 -10.49 9.45
CA ASP A 236 1.37 -11.71 10.24
C ASP A 236 0.00 -12.40 10.25
N TYR A 237 0.00 -13.67 9.88
CA TYR A 237 -1.20 -14.50 9.87
C TYR A 237 -1.23 -15.56 10.98
N SER A 238 -0.29 -15.52 11.92
CA SER A 238 -0.25 -16.46 13.05
C SER A 238 -1.56 -16.51 13.84
N LYS A 239 -2.30 -15.40 13.89
CA LYS A 239 -3.59 -15.26 14.59
C LYS A 239 -4.81 -15.35 13.66
N LEU A 240 -4.61 -15.53 12.36
CA LEU A 240 -5.70 -15.60 11.38
C LEU A 240 -6.24 -17.03 11.33
N SER A 241 -7.55 -17.18 11.46
CA SER A 241 -8.20 -18.48 11.28
C SER A 241 -8.01 -18.98 9.85
N ASP A 242 -7.74 -20.28 9.70
CA ASP A 242 -7.58 -20.95 8.40
C ASP A 242 -8.76 -20.75 7.46
N LEU A 243 -9.97 -20.54 8.00
CA LEU A 243 -11.17 -20.24 7.22
C LEU A 243 -11.06 -18.94 6.43
N PHE A 244 -10.42 -17.91 7.01
CA PHE A 244 -10.30 -16.58 6.39
C PHE A 244 -8.97 -16.39 5.68
N ARG A 245 -8.01 -17.29 5.88
CA ARG A 245 -6.70 -17.21 5.25
C ARG A 245 -6.78 -17.08 3.72
N PRO A 246 -7.59 -17.88 2.98
CA PRO A 246 -7.70 -17.74 1.54
C PRO A 246 -8.18 -16.35 1.09
N LEU A 247 -9.14 -15.76 1.82
CA LEU A 247 -9.69 -14.43 1.51
C LEU A 247 -8.63 -13.32 1.65
N VAL A 248 -7.76 -13.45 2.65
CA VAL A 248 -6.70 -12.48 2.91
C VAL A 248 -5.53 -12.68 1.93
N THR A 249 -5.03 -13.92 1.79
CA THR A 249 -3.87 -14.21 0.94
C THR A 249 -4.14 -14.07 -0.57
N SER A 250 -5.40 -14.08 -1.00
CA SER A 250 -5.80 -13.82 -2.39
C SER A 250 -5.83 -12.34 -2.76
N ALA A 251 -5.49 -11.44 -1.81
CA ALA A 251 -5.59 -9.99 -1.94
C ALA A 251 -7.03 -9.44 -2.09
N LEU A 252 -8.06 -10.25 -1.88
CA LEU A 252 -9.45 -9.79 -1.91
C LEU A 252 -9.80 -8.93 -0.68
N ALA A 253 -9.25 -9.25 0.49
CA ALA A 253 -9.54 -8.53 1.72
C ALA A 253 -8.90 -7.13 1.77
N PHE A 254 -7.63 -7.00 1.40
CA PHE A 254 -6.86 -5.76 1.60
C PHE A 254 -6.13 -5.27 0.34
N GLY A 255 -6.26 -5.96 -0.80
CA GLY A 255 -5.51 -5.64 -2.01
C GLY A 255 -6.01 -4.44 -2.82
N ALA A 256 -5.29 -4.17 -3.91
CA ALA A 256 -5.45 -3.00 -4.77
C ALA A 256 -6.88 -2.81 -5.29
N THR A 257 -7.55 -3.89 -5.69
CA THR A 257 -8.94 -3.88 -6.18
C THR A 257 -9.90 -3.21 -5.20
N ARG A 258 -9.72 -3.44 -3.90
CA ARG A 258 -10.62 -2.92 -2.87
C ARG A 258 -10.45 -1.41 -2.70
N TRP A 259 -9.21 -0.94 -2.67
CA TRP A 259 -8.90 0.49 -2.69
C TRP A 259 -9.50 1.13 -3.94
N LEU A 260 -9.16 0.61 -5.11
CA LEU A 260 -9.56 1.19 -6.39
C LEU A 260 -11.09 1.23 -6.56
N THR A 261 -11.79 0.16 -6.20
CA THR A 261 -13.26 0.10 -6.23
C THR A 261 -13.89 1.10 -5.26
N SER A 262 -13.30 1.29 -4.09
CA SER A 262 -13.84 2.22 -3.08
C SER A 262 -13.77 3.67 -3.57
N ILE A 263 -12.63 4.08 -4.13
CA ILE A 263 -12.48 5.44 -4.66
C ILE A 263 -13.35 5.67 -5.90
N VAL A 264 -13.46 4.69 -6.82
CA VAL A 264 -14.35 4.79 -7.99
C VAL A 264 -15.79 5.04 -7.54
N ARG A 265 -16.30 4.22 -6.62
CA ARG A 265 -17.66 4.38 -6.07
C ARG A 265 -17.86 5.71 -5.36
N TYR A 266 -16.88 6.15 -4.58
CA TYR A 266 -16.95 7.44 -3.89
C TYR A 266 -17.05 8.62 -4.87
N ILE A 267 -16.26 8.60 -5.94
CA ILE A 267 -16.30 9.64 -6.97
C ILE A 267 -17.64 9.63 -7.72
N GLU A 268 -18.11 8.47 -8.16
CA GLU A 268 -19.42 8.34 -8.83
C GLU A 268 -20.58 8.82 -7.94
N TRP A 269 -20.52 8.50 -6.65
CA TRP A 269 -21.50 8.97 -5.67
C TRP A 269 -21.41 10.48 -5.45
N SER A 270 -20.21 11.04 -5.35
CA SER A 270 -19.99 12.49 -5.20
C SER A 270 -20.52 13.26 -6.41
N GLU A 271 -20.33 12.74 -7.62
CA GLU A 271 -20.91 13.31 -8.85
C GLU A 271 -22.43 13.30 -8.81
N THR A 272 -23.03 12.16 -8.42
CA THR A 272 -24.49 12.00 -8.33
C THR A 272 -25.13 13.00 -7.37
N LEU A 273 -24.47 13.30 -6.24
CA LEU A 273 -24.94 14.30 -5.29
C LEU A 273 -24.82 15.75 -5.78
N LYS A 274 -23.83 16.03 -6.64
CA LYS A 274 -23.59 17.36 -7.22
C LYS A 274 -24.43 17.63 -8.46
N ALA A 275 -24.98 16.58 -9.08
CA ALA A 275 -25.89 16.73 -10.20
C ALA A 275 -27.07 17.61 -9.79
N PRO A 276 -27.48 18.60 -10.62
CA PRO A 276 -28.65 19.40 -10.34
C PRO A 276 -29.82 18.46 -10.09
N LYS A 277 -30.54 18.65 -8.98
CA LYS A 277 -31.81 17.96 -8.76
C LYS A 277 -32.68 18.27 -9.97
N LEU A 278 -32.89 17.26 -10.84
CA LEU A 278 -33.96 17.34 -11.82
C LEU A 278 -35.22 17.71 -11.03
N ILE A 279 -35.82 18.86 -11.35
CA ILE A 279 -37.18 19.17 -10.92
C ILE A 279 -38.06 18.18 -11.70
N ALA A 280 -38.08 16.94 -11.24
CA ALA A 280 -39.04 15.93 -11.63
C ALA A 280 -40.06 15.91 -10.49
N ASP A 281 -41.32 16.09 -10.87
CA ASP A 281 -42.47 16.10 -9.99
C ASP A 281 -42.35 15.13 -8.81
N ALA A 282 -42.72 15.64 -7.65
CA ALA A 282 -42.53 15.05 -6.34
C ALA A 282 -42.90 13.55 -6.27
N GLY A 283 -41.98 12.75 -5.73
CA GLY A 283 -42.30 11.48 -5.06
C GLY A 283 -41.80 10.19 -5.72
N GLY A 284 -41.60 10.15 -7.04
CA GLY A 284 -41.31 8.88 -7.74
C GLY A 284 -39.84 8.43 -7.74
N MET A 285 -38.91 9.35 -8.02
CA MET A 285 -37.51 9.00 -8.30
C MET A 285 -36.68 8.62 -7.07
N PHE A 286 -36.95 9.23 -5.91
CA PHE A 286 -36.21 8.90 -4.68
C PHE A 286 -36.53 7.48 -4.20
N ILE A 287 -37.79 7.06 -4.32
CA ILE A 287 -38.23 5.70 -4.05
C ILE A 287 -37.60 4.73 -5.05
N PHE A 288 -37.51 5.09 -6.33
CA PHE A 288 -36.92 4.24 -7.36
C PHE A 288 -35.42 4.01 -7.16
N LEU A 289 -34.67 5.05 -6.77
CA LEU A 289 -33.24 4.94 -6.49
C LEU A 289 -32.95 4.17 -5.19
N LEU A 290 -33.74 4.40 -4.14
CA LEU A 290 -33.65 3.59 -2.91
C LEU A 290 -34.04 2.13 -3.16
N GLN A 291 -35.06 1.87 -3.97
CA GLN A 291 -35.45 0.52 -4.36
C GLN A 291 -34.38 -0.16 -5.19
N ASN A 292 -33.74 0.53 -6.13
CA ASN A 292 -32.63 -0.03 -6.90
C ASN A 292 -31.39 -0.26 -6.03
N PHE A 293 -31.09 0.63 -5.09
CA PHE A 293 -30.00 0.44 -4.14
C PHE A 293 -30.28 -0.76 -3.20
N LEU A 294 -31.48 -0.84 -2.61
CA LEU A 294 -31.87 -1.98 -1.77
C LEU A 294 -31.89 -3.28 -2.56
N LYS A 295 -32.39 -3.26 -3.80
CA LYS A 295 -32.40 -4.42 -4.67
C LYS A 295 -30.98 -4.90 -4.99
N THR A 296 -30.09 -3.99 -5.37
CA THR A 296 -28.68 -4.32 -5.63
C THR A 296 -27.97 -4.82 -4.37
N PHE A 297 -28.27 -4.22 -3.21
CA PHE A 297 -27.73 -4.64 -1.91
C PHE A 297 -28.24 -6.03 -1.50
N LEU A 298 -29.52 -6.32 -1.68
CA LEU A 298 -30.13 -7.61 -1.38
C LEU A 298 -29.74 -8.70 -2.38
N ASP A 299 -29.58 -8.38 -3.66
CA ASP A 299 -29.10 -9.32 -4.68
C ASP A 299 -27.64 -9.70 -4.39
N ASN A 300 -26.81 -8.76 -3.93
CA ASN A 300 -25.45 -9.07 -3.47
C ASN A 300 -25.42 -9.93 -2.20
N LEU A 301 -26.39 -9.78 -1.29
CA LEU A 301 -26.52 -10.64 -0.10
C LEU A 301 -27.00 -12.06 -0.45
N LYS A 302 -27.88 -12.21 -1.45
CA LYS A 302 -28.35 -13.54 -1.91
C LYS A 302 -27.30 -14.35 -2.64
N VAL A 303 -26.31 -13.70 -3.26
CA VAL A 303 -25.15 -14.38 -3.85
C VAL A 303 -24.26 -15.00 -2.76
N GLU A 304 -24.21 -14.40 -1.55
CA GLU A 304 -23.49 -15.00 -0.42
C GLU A 304 -24.23 -16.20 0.21
N GLU A 305 -25.56 -16.26 0.14
CA GLU A 305 -26.34 -17.42 0.62
C GLU A 305 -26.24 -18.65 -0.30
N TYR A 306 -25.84 -18.49 -1.57
CA TYR A 306 -25.64 -19.59 -2.52
C TYR A 306 -24.20 -20.13 -2.55
N LEU A 307 -23.29 -19.54 -1.77
CA LEU A 307 -21.88 -19.93 -1.64
C LEU A 307 -21.55 -20.59 -0.29
N ARG A 308 -22.56 -21.08 0.44
CA ARG A 308 -22.39 -21.99 1.59
C ARG A 308 -22.71 -23.43 1.24
#